data_AF-A0A8X8CWB4-F1
#
_entry.id   AF-A0A8X8CWB4-F1
#
_cell.length_a   1.000
_cell.length_b   1.000
_cell.length_c   1.000
_cell.angle_alpha   90.00
_cell.angle_beta   90.00
_cell.angle_gamma   90.00
#
_symmetry.space_group_name_H-M   'P 1'
#
loop_
_entity.id
_entity.type
_entity.pdbx_description
1 polymer ?
#
loop_
_entity_poly.entity_id
_entity_poly.type
_entity_poly.pdbx_seq_one_letter_code
_entity_poly.pdbx_strand_id
1 'polypeptide(L)'
;MTTKSLSIPLDFPFPSPKAHPLPTLHPKIQFPCKFPLFSLPQRIQFLRNQCPPKCQNHNDNNNPVPYTSQQEAHFTETQEAISQFLQEFGISAAESNSIALNSPKYAKMLFDSVKDLEEWTSWKSGGDGNEFATLGFKEKVAYMAKEKGDNGKVAFLESLGLSLSSSMNVARYLHGESLPNLIHKVKYMKEILFSDSDDKRLVGKYARCMMMNLSIPIDEDLQQTLSLFEKVEARRGGLDMLGSSEVTFRCLVESFPRILLLPLDLHLKPMVEFLESIGVPKEHMREIFLLFPPVIICDITGISRKVQALKKVTFHVWAFDKDFGKMLLKYPWILSTAIQKNYKEIVSFFHTEKVDKSSVDTAIRSWPHILGCSTSKLEVMVEQLAELGIRNKKLGQVISKSPQLLLRKPQEFLQVVLFLEDLGFDRETVGQVASRCPEIFAASIEKTLKKKIEFLDRIGVSKDHLPRVIKKYPELLVSDVNRTILPRMKYLKDVGLSKKDIAFMVRRFSPLLGYSIDEVLRPKYEFLVNTMKKPVEDVVGYPRYFSYSLEKKIMPRFWVLKGRNIECSLKDMLAKNDEEFAADFMGF
;
A
#
# COMPACT_ATOMS: atom_id res chain seq x y z
N MET A 1 47.36 -2.02 28.31
CA MET A 1 48.34 -2.43 27.27
C MET A 1 47.58 -3.07 26.12
N THR A 2 47.52 -2.32 25.02
CA THR A 2 47.42 -2.75 23.61
C THR A 2 46.58 -3.98 23.24
N THR A 3 45.39 -3.66 22.72
CA THR A 3 44.57 -4.43 21.79
C THR A 3 45.34 -4.92 20.57
N LYS A 4 45.20 -6.21 20.22
CA LYS A 4 45.48 -6.72 18.87
C LYS A 4 44.24 -7.42 18.32
N SER A 5 43.58 -6.71 17.41
CA SER A 5 42.56 -7.22 16.50
C SER A 5 43.22 -8.01 15.37
N LEU A 6 42.90 -9.29 15.24
CA LEU A 6 43.23 -10.11 14.07
C LEU A 6 42.13 -9.94 13.02
N SER A 7 42.41 -9.09 12.04
CA SER A 7 41.65 -8.94 10.80
C SER A 7 42.06 -10.02 9.79
N ILE A 8 41.08 -10.82 9.34
CA ILE A 8 41.23 -11.78 8.23
C ILE A 8 40.77 -11.08 6.94
N PRO A 9 41.54 -11.14 5.83
CA PRO A 9 41.16 -10.51 4.58
C PRO A 9 40.19 -11.40 3.78
N LEU A 10 39.09 -10.81 3.32
CA LEU A 10 38.15 -11.42 2.36
C LEU A 10 38.28 -10.66 1.03
N ASP A 11 39.21 -11.10 0.18
CA ASP A 11 39.26 -10.72 -1.23
C ASP A 11 38.89 -11.94 -2.08
N PHE A 12 37.74 -11.89 -2.75
CA PHE A 12 37.50 -12.63 -3.99
C PHE A 12 36.63 -11.77 -4.95
N PRO A 13 36.93 -11.78 -6.25
CA PRO A 13 36.40 -10.82 -7.21
C PRO A 13 34.98 -11.17 -7.66
N PHE A 14 34.10 -10.17 -7.74
CA PHE A 14 32.79 -10.27 -8.38
C PHE A 14 32.95 -10.27 -9.91
N PRO A 15 32.36 -11.22 -10.65
CA PRO A 15 32.16 -11.03 -12.09
C PRO A 15 30.97 -10.08 -12.32
N SER A 16 31.21 -9.03 -13.11
CA SER A 16 30.18 -8.11 -13.61
C SER A 16 29.10 -8.85 -14.43
N PRO A 17 27.81 -8.56 -14.25
CA PRO A 17 26.76 -9.16 -15.07
C PRO A 17 26.80 -8.61 -16.50
N LYS A 18 27.05 -9.49 -17.47
CA LYS A 18 26.83 -9.21 -18.90
C LYS A 18 25.32 -9.09 -19.14
N ALA A 19 24.91 -7.97 -19.70
CA ALA A 19 23.55 -7.76 -20.18
C ALA A 19 23.29 -8.64 -21.42
N HIS A 20 22.26 -9.49 -21.35
CA HIS A 20 21.67 -10.13 -22.53
C HIS A 20 20.19 -9.71 -22.64
N PRO A 21 19.68 -9.50 -23.86
CA PRO A 21 18.35 -8.94 -24.09
C PRO A 21 17.24 -9.97 -23.79
N LEU A 22 16.16 -9.50 -23.17
CA LEU A 22 14.94 -10.29 -22.94
C LEU A 22 14.18 -10.49 -24.27
N PRO A 23 13.64 -11.70 -24.54
CA PRO A 23 12.78 -11.93 -25.69
C PRO A 23 11.37 -11.37 -25.47
N THR A 24 10.88 -10.64 -26.47
CA THR A 24 9.50 -10.14 -26.57
C THR A 24 8.53 -11.25 -26.95
N LEU A 25 7.58 -11.57 -26.07
CA LEU A 25 6.40 -12.37 -26.39
C LEU A 25 5.16 -11.67 -25.82
N HIS A 26 4.50 -10.84 -26.64
CA HIS A 26 3.14 -10.37 -26.41
C HIS A 26 2.17 -11.23 -27.22
N PRO A 27 1.19 -11.92 -26.60
CA PRO A 27 -0.02 -12.30 -27.31
C PRO A 27 -0.90 -11.05 -27.48
N LYS A 28 -1.20 -10.69 -28.73
CA LYS A 28 -2.20 -9.66 -29.08
C LYS A 28 -3.58 -10.15 -28.66
N ILE A 29 -4.18 -9.53 -27.65
CA ILE A 29 -5.61 -9.67 -27.36
C ILE A 29 -6.32 -8.47 -27.98
N GLN A 30 -7.08 -8.71 -29.04
CA GLN A 30 -7.96 -7.74 -29.69
C GLN A 30 -9.29 -7.71 -28.92
N PHE A 31 -9.68 -6.55 -28.37
CA PHE A 31 -11.05 -6.32 -27.90
C PHE A 31 -11.77 -5.37 -28.88
N PRO A 32 -13.00 -5.71 -29.32
CA PRO A 32 -13.78 -4.86 -30.22
C PRO A 32 -14.45 -3.73 -29.44
N CYS A 33 -14.04 -2.48 -29.67
CA CYS A 33 -14.76 -1.30 -29.19
C CYS A 33 -15.85 -0.91 -30.19
N LYS A 34 -17.12 -1.17 -29.86
CA LYS A 34 -18.26 -0.43 -30.41
C LYS A 34 -19.32 -0.27 -29.31
N PHE A 35 -19.49 0.96 -28.83
CA PHE A 35 -20.73 1.44 -28.21
C PHE A 35 -20.93 2.93 -28.58
N PRO A 36 -22.18 3.43 -28.58
CA PRO A 36 -22.68 4.40 -29.53
C PRO A 36 -22.61 5.83 -28.97
N LEU A 37 -22.37 6.78 -29.86
CA LEU A 37 -22.46 8.21 -29.57
C LEU A 37 -23.94 8.59 -29.36
N PHE A 38 -24.30 8.99 -28.14
CA PHE A 38 -25.54 9.73 -27.91
C PHE A 38 -25.36 11.19 -28.35
N SER A 39 -26.38 11.68 -29.04
CA SER A 39 -26.48 12.96 -29.74
C SER A 39 -26.60 14.18 -28.79
N LEU A 40 -25.90 15.26 -29.13
CA LEU A 40 -26.08 16.59 -28.54
C LEU A 40 -27.24 17.36 -29.24
N PRO A 41 -28.04 18.16 -28.52
CA PRO A 41 -29.11 18.97 -29.13
C PRO A 41 -28.57 20.07 -30.06
N GLN A 42 -29.31 20.30 -31.15
CA GLN A 42 -29.04 21.30 -32.19
C GLN A 42 -29.25 22.73 -31.69
N ARG A 43 -28.18 23.47 -31.40
CA ARG A 43 -28.20 24.95 -31.47
C ARG A 43 -26.82 25.59 -31.62
N ILE A 44 -25.99 25.11 -32.55
CA ILE A 44 -24.85 25.87 -33.08
C ILE A 44 -24.69 25.51 -34.57
N GLN A 45 -25.49 26.14 -35.43
CA GLN A 45 -25.36 26.00 -36.89
C GLN A 45 -25.39 27.34 -37.64
N PHE A 46 -25.14 28.45 -36.93
CA PHE A 46 -24.87 29.73 -37.55
C PHE A 46 -23.54 30.26 -37.02
N LEU A 47 -22.73 30.84 -37.92
CA LEU A 47 -21.30 31.18 -37.79
C LEU A 47 -20.31 30.06 -38.15
N ARG A 48 -20.60 29.33 -39.23
CA ARG A 48 -19.57 28.68 -40.05
C ARG A 48 -19.72 29.20 -41.47
N ASN A 49 -19.20 30.39 -41.75
CA ASN A 49 -18.85 30.87 -43.10
C ASN A 49 -18.20 32.25 -42.97
N GLN A 50 -16.86 32.25 -42.98
CA GLN A 50 -15.94 33.23 -43.60
C GLN A 50 -14.59 33.18 -42.87
N CYS A 51 -13.76 32.20 -43.22
CA CYS A 51 -12.30 32.26 -43.05
C CYS A 51 -11.65 31.69 -44.33
N PRO A 52 -10.63 32.33 -44.93
CA PRO A 52 -9.82 31.72 -45.99
C PRO A 52 -8.91 30.60 -45.45
N PRO A 53 -8.44 29.67 -46.30
CA PRO A 53 -7.76 28.46 -45.86
C PRO A 53 -6.22 28.61 -45.84
N LYS A 54 -5.58 28.13 -44.76
CA LYS A 54 -4.34 27.31 -44.72
C LYS A 54 -3.60 27.52 -43.39
N CYS A 55 -3.67 26.52 -42.51
CA CYS A 55 -2.51 26.14 -41.70
C CYS A 55 -2.46 24.61 -41.69
N GLN A 56 -1.47 24.07 -42.42
CA GLN A 56 -1.11 22.66 -42.41
C GLN A 56 -0.45 22.33 -41.06
N ASN A 57 -0.65 21.08 -40.63
CA ASN A 57 0.01 20.45 -39.49
C ASN A 57 1.53 20.71 -39.51
N HIS A 58 2.04 21.37 -38.46
CA HIS A 58 3.45 21.29 -38.12
C HIS A 58 3.64 20.34 -36.94
N ASN A 59 4.48 19.33 -37.18
CA ASN A 59 4.94 18.33 -36.22
C ASN A 59 5.51 18.96 -34.94
N ASP A 60 5.15 18.36 -33.81
CA ASP A 60 5.79 18.51 -32.52
C ASP A 60 7.29 18.15 -32.61
N ASN A 61 8.15 19.17 -32.65
CA ASN A 61 9.56 19.06 -32.28
C ASN A 61 9.95 20.37 -31.57
N ASN A 62 9.65 20.44 -30.28
CA ASN A 62 9.97 21.59 -29.43
C ASN A 62 11.43 21.50 -28.92
N ASN A 63 12.36 22.09 -29.65
CA ASN A 63 13.46 22.83 -29.03
C ASN A 63 13.12 24.32 -29.14
N PRO A 64 13.28 25.14 -28.09
CA PRO A 64 12.99 26.57 -28.19
C PRO A 64 14.02 27.21 -29.13
N VAL A 65 13.54 27.93 -30.15
CA VAL A 65 14.36 28.89 -30.89
C VAL A 65 14.75 30.00 -29.89
N PRO A 66 16.02 30.41 -29.78
CA PRO A 66 16.42 31.49 -28.88
C PRO A 66 15.71 32.79 -29.29
N TYR A 67 15.09 33.46 -28.32
CA TYR A 67 14.46 34.76 -28.53
C TYR A 67 15.52 35.83 -28.85
N THR A 68 15.17 36.84 -29.64
CA THR A 68 16.02 38.03 -29.79
C THR A 68 15.98 38.87 -28.50
N SER A 69 16.99 39.72 -28.25
CA SER A 69 17.06 40.56 -27.03
C SER A 69 15.81 41.44 -26.82
N GLN A 70 15.14 41.86 -27.90
CA GLN A 70 13.85 42.57 -27.84
C GLN A 70 12.68 41.64 -27.46
N GLN A 71 12.67 40.39 -27.93
CA GLN A 71 11.62 39.44 -27.57
C GLN A 71 11.72 39.00 -26.10
N GLU A 72 12.93 38.90 -25.54
CA GLU A 72 13.13 38.63 -24.11
C GLU A 72 12.66 39.80 -23.23
N ALA A 73 12.91 41.04 -23.67
CA ALA A 73 12.42 42.24 -22.98
C ALA A 73 10.88 42.30 -23.00
N HIS A 74 10.24 42.10 -24.15
CA HIS A 74 8.77 42.09 -24.23
C HIS A 74 8.10 40.90 -23.54
N PHE A 75 8.77 39.74 -23.45
CA PHE A 75 8.26 38.62 -22.66
C PHE A 75 8.31 38.93 -21.15
N THR A 76 9.34 39.62 -20.70
CA THR A 76 9.43 40.12 -19.31
C THR A 76 8.34 41.15 -19.04
N GLU A 77 8.12 42.11 -19.95
CA GLU A 77 7.01 43.07 -19.87
C GLU A 77 5.63 42.38 -19.83
N THR A 78 5.48 41.27 -20.55
CA THR A 78 4.26 40.45 -20.53
C THR A 78 4.01 39.85 -19.14
N GLN A 79 5.04 39.30 -18.51
CA GLN A 79 4.92 38.75 -17.15
C GLN A 79 4.61 39.85 -16.12
N GLU A 80 5.20 41.03 -16.27
CA GLU A 80 4.87 42.18 -15.41
C GLU A 80 3.43 42.66 -15.62
N ALA A 81 2.94 42.71 -16.86
CA ALA A 81 1.56 43.05 -17.18
C ALA A 81 0.57 42.08 -16.52
N ILE A 82 0.85 40.77 -16.60
CA ILE A 82 0.05 39.73 -15.94
C ILE A 82 0.08 39.93 -14.42
N SER A 83 1.25 40.19 -13.83
CA SER A 83 1.35 40.44 -12.39
C SER A 83 0.53 41.65 -11.95
N GLN A 84 0.58 42.76 -12.69
CA GLN A 84 -0.22 43.96 -12.41
C GLN A 84 -1.72 43.68 -12.55
N PHE A 85 -2.13 42.98 -13.61
CA PHE A 85 -3.51 42.56 -13.82
C PHE A 85 -4.03 41.69 -12.66
N LEU A 86 -3.22 40.76 -12.15
CA LEU A 86 -3.59 39.92 -11.01
C LEU A 86 -3.75 40.75 -9.71
N GLN A 87 -2.95 41.81 -9.53
CA GLN A 87 -3.05 42.71 -8.38
C GLN A 87 -4.37 43.50 -8.36
N GLU A 88 -4.99 43.76 -9.52
CA GLU A 88 -6.32 44.41 -9.60
C GLU A 88 -7.41 43.61 -8.85
N PHE A 89 -7.24 42.28 -8.71
CA PHE A 89 -8.14 41.41 -7.96
C PHE A 89 -7.81 41.32 -6.45
N GLY A 90 -6.87 42.12 -5.95
CA GLY A 90 -6.48 42.14 -4.53
C GLY A 90 -5.43 41.09 -4.14
N ILE A 91 -4.67 40.56 -5.10
CA ILE A 91 -3.57 39.62 -4.85
C ILE A 91 -2.30 40.40 -4.52
N SER A 92 -1.53 39.92 -3.53
CA SER A 92 -0.27 40.57 -3.15
C SER A 92 0.76 40.57 -4.30
N ALA A 93 1.60 41.59 -4.38
CA ALA A 93 2.61 41.70 -5.44
C ALA A 93 3.53 40.48 -5.53
N ALA A 94 3.96 39.91 -4.39
CA ALA A 94 4.80 38.72 -4.35
C ALA A 94 4.10 37.48 -4.94
N GLU A 95 2.82 37.29 -4.62
CA GLU A 95 2.02 36.17 -5.12
C GLU A 95 1.68 36.34 -6.61
N SER A 96 1.31 37.54 -7.04
CA SER A 96 1.06 37.84 -8.46
C SER A 96 2.31 37.63 -9.32
N ASN A 97 3.48 38.07 -8.84
CA ASN A 97 4.76 37.81 -9.52
C ASN A 97 5.05 36.31 -9.61
N SER A 98 4.85 35.57 -8.53
CA SER A 98 5.03 34.11 -8.53
C SER A 98 4.09 33.41 -9.51
N ILE A 99 2.82 33.83 -9.60
CA ILE A 99 1.86 33.26 -10.55
C ILE A 99 2.31 33.54 -11.99
N ALA A 100 2.62 34.80 -12.31
CA ALA A 100 3.03 35.20 -13.65
C ALA A 100 4.31 34.49 -14.13
N LEU A 101 5.30 34.34 -13.25
CA LEU A 101 6.55 33.61 -13.53
C LEU A 101 6.29 32.12 -13.80
N ASN A 102 5.33 31.52 -13.10
CA ASN A 102 4.99 30.10 -13.23
C ASN A 102 3.88 29.81 -14.26
N SER A 103 3.44 30.81 -15.04
CA SER A 103 2.45 30.64 -16.13
C SER A 103 3.01 31.03 -17.52
N PRO A 104 4.13 30.42 -17.98
CA PRO A 104 4.83 30.87 -19.18
C PRO A 104 4.04 30.63 -20.48
N LYS A 105 3.16 29.61 -20.55
CA LYS A 105 2.37 29.36 -21.77
C LYS A 105 1.20 30.32 -21.89
N TYR A 106 0.58 30.69 -20.76
CA TYR A 106 -0.40 31.76 -20.71
C TYR A 106 0.23 33.10 -21.11
N ALA A 107 1.41 33.41 -20.57
CA ALA A 107 2.17 34.60 -20.95
C ALA A 107 2.46 34.61 -22.46
N LYS A 108 2.98 33.50 -23.00
CA LYS A 108 3.22 33.37 -24.43
C LYS A 108 1.95 33.54 -25.27
N MET A 109 0.83 32.96 -24.84
CA MET A 109 -0.45 33.11 -25.54
C MET A 109 -0.89 34.58 -25.61
N LEU A 110 -0.76 35.34 -24.53
CA LEU A 110 -1.10 36.77 -24.54
C LEU A 110 -0.13 37.58 -25.41
N PHE A 111 1.17 37.31 -25.30
CA PHE A 111 2.20 37.91 -26.14
C PHE A 111 1.90 37.70 -27.63
N ASP A 112 1.66 36.46 -28.06
CA ASP A 112 1.34 36.11 -29.44
C ASP A 112 0.03 36.79 -29.88
N SER A 113 -0.98 36.85 -29.01
CA SER A 113 -2.25 37.52 -29.32
C SER A 113 -2.10 39.03 -29.53
N VAL A 114 -1.23 39.71 -28.76
CA VAL A 114 -0.92 41.13 -28.96
C VAL A 114 -0.18 41.33 -30.28
N LYS A 115 0.81 40.49 -30.56
CA LYS A 115 1.58 40.56 -31.80
C LYS A 115 0.71 40.37 -33.05
N ASP A 116 -0.18 39.38 -33.03
CA ASP A 116 -1.12 39.13 -34.13
C ASP A 116 -2.06 40.33 -34.36
N LEU A 117 -2.49 40.99 -33.28
CA LEU A 117 -3.30 42.21 -33.35
C LEU A 117 -2.52 43.42 -33.87
N GLU A 118 -1.25 43.57 -33.52
CA GLU A 118 -0.37 44.61 -34.05
C GLU A 118 -0.09 44.42 -35.55
N GLU A 119 0.16 43.19 -35.99
CA GLU A 119 0.30 42.85 -37.42
C GLU A 119 -1.00 43.14 -38.18
N TRP A 120 -2.16 42.76 -37.62
CA TRP A 120 -3.46 43.01 -38.21
C TRP A 120 -3.83 44.50 -38.29
N THR A 121 -3.53 45.27 -37.24
CA THR A 121 -3.79 46.72 -37.22
C THR A 121 -2.86 47.48 -38.16
N SER A 122 -1.62 47.02 -38.35
CA SER A 122 -0.71 47.57 -39.36
C SER A 122 -1.23 47.42 -40.79
N TRP A 123 -1.95 46.32 -41.09
CA TRP A 123 -2.56 46.09 -42.41
C TRP A 123 -3.83 46.92 -42.66
N LYS A 124 -4.51 47.38 -41.60
CA LYS A 124 -5.73 48.19 -41.67
C LYS A 124 -5.49 49.70 -41.78
N SER A 125 -4.30 50.14 -42.20
CA SER A 125 -3.97 51.57 -42.36
C SER A 125 -4.98 52.28 -43.26
N GLY A 126 -5.99 52.91 -42.65
CA GLY A 126 -7.05 53.63 -43.33
C GLY A 126 -8.36 53.67 -42.53
N GLY A 127 -8.39 54.44 -41.44
CA GLY A 127 -9.66 54.96 -40.90
C GLY A 127 -9.95 54.64 -39.44
N ASP A 128 -10.04 55.71 -38.67
CA ASP A 128 -10.53 55.88 -37.30
C ASP A 128 -9.68 55.39 -36.11
N GLY A 129 -9.51 56.33 -35.17
CA GLY A 129 -8.66 56.22 -33.98
C GLY A 129 -9.04 55.03 -33.12
N ASN A 130 -8.23 53.98 -33.20
CA ASN A 130 -8.35 52.84 -32.32
C ASN A 130 -7.50 53.14 -31.06
N GLU A 131 -8.13 53.43 -29.92
CA GLU A 131 -7.45 53.66 -28.61
C GLU A 131 -6.42 52.56 -28.29
N PHE A 132 -6.66 51.33 -28.78
CA PHE A 132 -5.75 50.20 -28.64
C PHE A 132 -4.39 50.40 -29.33
N ALA A 133 -4.34 51.13 -30.46
CA ALA A 133 -3.10 51.37 -31.21
C ALA A 133 -2.14 52.33 -30.49
N THR A 134 -2.66 53.20 -29.63
CA THR A 134 -1.90 54.17 -28.83
C THR A 134 -1.38 53.61 -27.50
N LEU A 135 -1.81 52.42 -27.09
CA LEU A 135 -1.36 51.77 -25.86
C LEU A 135 0.08 51.24 -25.99
N GLY A 136 0.85 51.35 -24.90
CA GLY A 136 2.13 50.66 -24.78
C GLY A 136 1.95 49.13 -24.77
N PHE A 137 3.02 48.39 -25.03
CA PHE A 137 2.97 46.92 -25.16
C PHE A 137 2.40 46.26 -23.90
N LYS A 138 2.82 46.74 -22.72
CA LYS A 138 2.37 46.27 -21.41
C LYS A 138 0.87 46.48 -21.21
N GLU A 139 0.34 47.65 -21.58
CA GLU A 139 -1.07 47.97 -21.51
C GLU A 139 -1.91 47.12 -22.48
N LYS A 140 -1.39 46.85 -23.69
CA LYS A 140 -2.04 45.94 -24.66
C LYS A 140 -2.15 44.52 -24.11
N VAL A 141 -1.10 44.00 -23.46
CA VAL A 141 -1.15 42.69 -22.80
C VAL A 141 -2.21 42.66 -21.69
N ALA A 142 -2.27 43.69 -20.85
CA ALA A 142 -3.27 43.79 -19.79
C ALA A 142 -4.71 43.88 -20.34
N TYR A 143 -4.90 44.62 -21.42
CA TYR A 143 -6.18 44.66 -22.15
C TYR A 143 -6.57 43.27 -22.68
N MET A 144 -5.65 42.54 -23.31
CA MET A 144 -5.90 41.19 -23.81
C MET A 144 -6.25 40.20 -22.69
N ALA A 145 -5.62 40.32 -21.52
CA ALA A 145 -5.95 39.52 -20.36
C ALA A 145 -7.38 39.79 -19.86
N LYS A 146 -7.84 41.05 -19.90
CA LYS A 146 -9.22 41.44 -19.53
C LYS A 146 -10.24 40.87 -20.52
N GLU A 147 -9.99 41.00 -21.82
CA GLU A 147 -10.88 40.50 -22.88
C GLU A 147 -11.06 38.97 -22.87
N LYS A 148 -10.07 38.21 -22.37
CA LYS A 148 -10.22 36.76 -22.19
C LYS A 148 -11.33 36.39 -21.20
N GLY A 149 -11.70 37.29 -20.29
CA GLY A 149 -12.76 37.07 -19.31
C GLY A 149 -12.47 35.96 -18.29
N ASP A 150 -11.22 35.48 -18.20
CA ASP A 150 -10.83 34.41 -17.28
C ASP A 150 -10.50 34.91 -15.86
N ASN A 151 -10.41 36.23 -15.68
CA ASN A 151 -10.13 36.93 -14.42
C ASN A 151 -8.87 36.40 -13.72
N GLY A 152 -7.83 36.07 -14.48
CA GLY A 152 -6.54 35.59 -13.98
C GLY A 152 -6.53 34.11 -13.56
N LYS A 153 -7.65 33.39 -13.71
CA LYS A 153 -7.76 31.99 -13.28
C LYS A 153 -6.93 31.04 -14.12
N VAL A 154 -6.79 31.30 -15.42
CA VAL A 154 -5.99 30.43 -16.30
C VAL A 154 -4.51 30.54 -15.96
N ALA A 155 -4.00 31.75 -15.74
CA ALA A 155 -2.64 32.00 -15.25
C ALA A 155 -2.40 31.30 -13.92
N PHE A 156 -3.31 31.47 -12.96
CA PHE A 156 -3.21 30.81 -11.66
C PHE A 156 -3.21 29.29 -11.78
N LEU A 157 -4.12 28.68 -12.53
CA LEU A 157 -4.18 27.24 -12.71
C LEU A 157 -2.92 26.68 -13.40
N GLU A 158 -2.37 27.39 -14.38
CA GLU A 158 -1.09 27.00 -14.99
C GLU A 158 0.06 27.07 -13.97
N SER A 159 0.07 28.09 -13.09
CA SER A 159 1.07 28.20 -12.01
C SER A 159 1.04 27.03 -11.01
N LEU A 160 -0.06 26.26 -10.97
CA LEU A 160 -0.16 25.02 -10.19
C LEU A 160 0.38 23.79 -10.94
N GLY A 161 0.92 23.99 -12.15
CA GLY A 161 1.54 22.97 -12.99
C GLY A 161 0.63 22.38 -14.08
N LEU A 162 -0.64 22.81 -14.17
CA LEU A 162 -1.58 22.36 -15.20
C LEU A 162 -1.10 22.77 -16.60
N SER A 163 -1.45 21.98 -17.61
CA SER A 163 -1.24 22.41 -19.00
C SER A 163 -2.16 23.59 -19.34
N LEU A 164 -1.79 24.45 -20.30
CA LEU A 164 -2.64 25.57 -20.72
C LEU A 164 -4.07 25.14 -21.10
N SER A 165 -4.21 24.03 -21.82
CA SER A 165 -5.52 23.48 -22.19
C SER A 165 -6.29 22.94 -20.99
N SER A 166 -5.62 22.22 -20.07
CA SER A 166 -6.21 21.80 -18.79
C SER A 166 -6.67 23.01 -17.98
N SER A 167 -5.84 24.05 -17.85
CA SER A 167 -6.16 25.29 -17.13
C SER A 167 -7.38 25.99 -17.72
N MET A 168 -7.45 26.14 -19.04
CA MET A 168 -8.62 26.70 -19.72
C MET A 168 -9.88 25.87 -19.47
N ASN A 169 -9.79 24.54 -19.56
CA ASN A 169 -10.93 23.65 -19.33
C ASN A 169 -11.43 23.73 -17.87
N VAL A 170 -10.51 23.74 -16.90
CA VAL A 170 -10.84 23.85 -15.47
C VAL A 170 -11.41 25.24 -15.15
N ALA A 171 -10.83 26.31 -15.71
CA ALA A 171 -11.30 27.68 -15.49
C ALA A 171 -12.78 27.89 -15.86
N ARG A 172 -13.29 27.17 -16.87
CA ARG A 172 -14.71 27.23 -17.26
C ARG A 172 -15.67 26.79 -16.15
N TYR A 173 -15.24 25.90 -15.25
CA TYR A 173 -16.05 25.49 -14.10
C TYR A 173 -16.06 26.54 -12.98
N LEU A 174 -15.10 27.46 -12.96
CA LEU A 174 -14.82 28.38 -11.86
C LEU A 174 -15.40 29.79 -12.08
N HIS A 175 -16.40 29.95 -12.96
CA HIS A 175 -16.92 31.28 -13.31
C HIS A 175 -17.39 32.09 -12.08
N GLY A 176 -18.06 31.43 -11.13
CA GLY A 176 -18.56 32.04 -9.89
C GLY A 176 -17.54 32.23 -8.77
N GLU A 177 -16.29 31.79 -8.96
CA GLU A 177 -15.24 31.91 -7.92
C GLU A 177 -14.40 33.18 -8.13
N SER A 178 -14.15 33.91 -7.04
CA SER A 178 -13.14 34.98 -7.06
C SER A 178 -11.74 34.39 -7.00
N LEU A 179 -10.79 35.06 -7.68
CA LEU A 179 -9.42 34.57 -7.73
C LEU A 179 -8.73 34.53 -6.34
N PRO A 180 -8.89 35.52 -5.45
CA PRO A 180 -8.33 35.45 -4.09
C PRO A 180 -8.89 34.28 -3.28
N ASN A 181 -10.19 34.04 -3.36
CA ASN A 181 -10.83 32.91 -2.67
C ASN A 181 -10.29 31.57 -3.19
N LEU A 182 -10.15 31.44 -4.51
CA LEU A 182 -9.59 30.25 -5.14
C LEU A 182 -8.13 29.99 -4.70
N ILE A 183 -7.31 31.03 -4.64
CA ILE A 183 -5.92 30.94 -4.15
C ILE A 183 -5.90 30.46 -2.70
N HIS A 184 -6.72 31.06 -1.83
CA HIS A 184 -6.83 30.67 -0.43
C HIS A 184 -7.27 29.20 -0.26
N LYS A 185 -8.28 28.76 -1.04
CA LYS A 185 -8.71 27.35 -1.07
C LYS A 185 -7.58 26.40 -1.44
N VAL A 186 -6.86 26.70 -2.52
CA VAL A 186 -5.77 25.86 -3.00
C VAL A 186 -4.65 25.77 -1.98
N LYS A 187 -4.30 26.89 -1.30
CA LYS A 187 -3.32 26.90 -0.21
C LYS A 187 -3.74 25.95 0.92
N TYR A 188 -4.98 26.07 1.40
CA TYR A 188 -5.50 25.22 2.47
C TYR A 188 -5.55 23.73 2.07
N MET A 189 -5.97 23.41 0.83
CA MET A 189 -5.96 22.03 0.33
C MET A 189 -4.54 21.46 0.24
N LYS A 190 -3.58 22.25 -0.24
CA LYS A 190 -2.18 21.83 -0.31
C LYS A 190 -1.59 21.62 1.08
N GLU A 191 -1.99 22.43 2.06
CA GLU A 191 -1.62 22.24 3.47
C GLU A 191 -2.09 20.87 3.96
N ILE A 192 -3.39 20.56 3.88
CA ILE A 192 -3.92 19.25 4.33
C ILE A 192 -3.27 18.06 3.60
N LEU A 193 -3.03 18.19 2.30
CA LEU A 193 -2.55 17.08 1.48
C LEU A 193 -1.03 16.86 1.61
N PHE A 194 -0.25 17.90 1.89
CA PHE A 194 1.21 17.86 1.71
C PHE A 194 2.03 18.51 2.84
N SER A 195 1.44 18.87 3.98
CA SER A 195 2.16 19.50 5.10
C SER A 195 3.13 18.58 5.85
N ASP A 196 3.07 17.25 5.68
CA ASP A 196 3.89 16.28 6.43
C ASP A 196 4.78 15.41 5.52
N SER A 197 6.10 15.39 5.75
CA SER A 197 7.10 15.03 4.72
C SER A 197 7.54 13.58 4.63
N ASP A 198 7.22 12.71 5.58
CA ASP A 198 8.12 11.54 5.76
C ASP A 198 7.68 10.21 5.16
N ASP A 199 6.42 10.04 4.71
CA ASP A 199 5.96 8.72 4.21
C ASP A 199 5.21 8.69 2.87
N LYS A 200 5.79 9.37 1.88
CA LYS A 200 5.30 9.43 0.49
C LYS A 200 5.12 8.05 -0.18
N ARG A 201 5.87 7.04 0.26
CA ARG A 201 5.91 5.70 -0.35
C ARG A 201 4.70 4.83 0.00
N LEU A 202 4.04 5.08 1.12
CA LEU A 202 2.92 4.24 1.56
C LEU A 202 1.66 4.43 0.70
N VAL A 203 1.33 5.67 0.33
CA VAL A 203 0.14 5.97 -0.50
C VAL A 203 0.23 5.25 -1.84
N GLY A 204 1.35 5.37 -2.54
CA GLY A 204 1.60 4.68 -3.82
C GLY A 204 1.50 3.15 -3.71
N LYS A 205 2.01 2.58 -2.60
CA LYS A 205 1.87 1.15 -2.31
C LYS A 205 0.40 0.74 -2.18
N TYR A 206 -0.42 1.47 -1.42
CA TYR A 206 -1.83 1.13 -1.24
C TYR A 206 -2.65 1.27 -2.53
N ALA A 207 -2.37 2.31 -3.34
CA ALA A 207 -2.97 2.48 -4.65
C ALA A 207 -2.65 1.29 -5.58
N ARG A 208 -1.37 0.88 -5.67
CA ARG A 208 -0.96 -0.30 -6.44
C ARG A 208 -1.67 -1.56 -5.97
N CYS A 209 -1.76 -1.77 -4.66
CA CYS A 209 -2.43 -2.96 -4.14
C CYS A 209 -3.93 -2.96 -4.42
N MET A 210 -4.60 -1.80 -4.42
CA MET A 210 -5.99 -1.68 -4.88
C MET A 210 -6.10 -2.07 -6.36
N MET A 211 -5.31 -1.44 -7.24
CA MET A 211 -5.35 -1.69 -8.70
C MET A 211 -5.09 -3.16 -9.06
N MET A 212 -4.15 -3.81 -8.37
CA MET A 212 -3.79 -5.21 -8.63
C MET A 212 -4.90 -6.19 -8.20
N ASN A 213 -5.63 -5.86 -7.14
CA ASN A 213 -6.54 -6.81 -6.50
C ASN A 213 -8.00 -6.62 -6.89
N LEU A 214 -8.41 -5.40 -7.25
CA LEU A 214 -9.79 -5.07 -7.64
C LEU A 214 -10.18 -5.86 -8.90
N SER A 215 -11.22 -6.69 -8.80
CA SER A 215 -11.68 -7.56 -9.90
C SER A 215 -13.20 -7.69 -9.98
N ILE A 216 -13.93 -6.80 -9.32
CA ILE A 216 -15.39 -6.71 -9.37
C ILE A 216 -15.84 -5.61 -10.34
N PRO A 217 -17.10 -5.59 -10.78
CA PRO A 217 -17.70 -4.41 -11.38
C PRO A 217 -17.61 -3.22 -10.43
N ILE A 218 -17.12 -2.07 -10.92
CA ILE A 218 -16.87 -0.87 -10.12
C ILE A 218 -17.96 0.18 -10.32
N ASP A 219 -18.20 1.00 -9.30
CA ASP A 219 -19.06 2.19 -9.41
C ASP A 219 -18.27 3.42 -9.89
N GLU A 220 -18.98 4.53 -10.14
CA GLU A 220 -18.38 5.76 -10.66
C GLU A 220 -17.26 6.29 -9.74
N ASP A 221 -17.45 6.22 -8.42
CA ASP A 221 -16.46 6.65 -7.43
C ASP A 221 -15.12 5.89 -7.59
N LEU A 222 -15.19 4.56 -7.69
CA LEU A 222 -14.00 3.73 -7.92
C LEU A 222 -13.41 3.96 -9.31
N GLN A 223 -14.23 4.13 -10.34
CA GLN A 223 -13.76 4.38 -11.71
C GLN A 223 -12.98 5.70 -11.80
N GLN A 224 -13.49 6.78 -11.20
CA GLN A 224 -12.79 8.06 -11.15
C GLN A 224 -11.47 7.95 -10.35
N THR A 225 -11.49 7.19 -9.25
CA THR A 225 -10.28 6.93 -8.44
C THR A 225 -9.21 6.17 -9.23
N LEU A 226 -9.59 5.11 -9.95
CA LEU A 226 -8.65 4.36 -10.81
C LEU A 226 -8.11 5.24 -11.95
N SER A 227 -8.95 6.05 -12.58
CA SER A 227 -8.51 6.97 -13.63
C SER A 227 -7.44 7.96 -13.13
N LEU A 228 -7.58 8.46 -11.90
CA LEU A 228 -6.53 9.26 -11.26
C LEU A 228 -5.24 8.45 -11.10
N PHE A 229 -5.32 7.22 -10.59
CA PHE A 229 -4.15 6.36 -10.41
C PHE A 229 -3.45 6.05 -11.73
N GLU A 230 -4.18 5.74 -12.79
CA GLU A 230 -3.64 5.50 -14.14
C GLU A 230 -2.92 6.73 -14.69
N LYS A 231 -3.51 7.92 -14.52
CA LYS A 231 -2.86 9.19 -14.93
C LYS A 231 -1.56 9.45 -14.16
N VAL A 232 -1.49 9.09 -12.88
CA VAL A 232 -0.28 9.24 -12.07
C VAL A 232 0.75 8.15 -12.44
N GLU A 233 0.32 6.90 -12.60
CA GLU A 233 1.17 5.77 -12.99
C GLU A 233 1.83 5.99 -14.37
N ALA A 234 1.15 6.65 -15.31
CA ALA A 234 1.69 6.97 -16.62
C ALA A 234 2.84 8.01 -16.61
N ARG A 235 3.10 8.67 -15.48
CA ARG A 235 4.18 9.68 -15.36
C ARG A 235 5.48 9.03 -14.90
N ARG A 236 6.62 9.70 -15.17
CA ARG A 236 7.93 9.27 -14.64
C ARG A 236 7.88 9.26 -13.11
N GLY A 237 8.17 8.12 -12.51
CA GLY A 237 8.04 7.88 -11.06
C GLY A 237 6.77 7.11 -10.64
N GLY A 238 5.79 6.95 -11.54
CA GLY A 238 4.58 6.15 -11.31
C GLY A 238 3.79 6.57 -10.06
N LEU A 239 3.10 5.61 -9.44
CA LEU A 239 2.31 5.85 -8.22
C LEU A 239 3.13 6.26 -6.99
N ASP A 240 4.45 6.13 -7.00
CA ASP A 240 5.30 6.71 -5.93
C ASP A 240 5.24 8.24 -5.93
N MET A 241 4.78 8.83 -7.04
CA MET A 241 4.51 10.27 -7.12
C MET A 241 3.30 10.71 -6.30
N LEU A 242 2.41 9.82 -5.85
CA LEU A 242 1.21 10.21 -5.09
C LEU A 242 1.54 11.05 -3.83
N GLY A 243 2.73 10.88 -3.24
CA GLY A 243 3.19 11.71 -2.13
C GLY A 243 3.88 13.04 -2.51
N SER A 244 3.99 13.38 -3.79
CA SER A 244 4.57 14.65 -4.27
C SER A 244 3.51 15.73 -4.44
N SER A 245 3.76 16.92 -3.87
CA SER A 245 2.79 18.02 -3.85
C SER A 245 2.41 18.50 -5.25
N GLU A 246 3.38 18.83 -6.10
CA GLU A 246 3.09 19.49 -7.38
C GLU A 246 2.43 18.56 -8.41
N VAL A 247 2.97 17.35 -8.57
CA VAL A 247 2.46 16.42 -9.59
C VAL A 247 1.11 15.86 -9.21
N THR A 248 0.92 15.46 -7.95
CA THR A 248 -0.34 14.88 -7.48
C THR A 248 -1.45 15.91 -7.44
N PHE A 249 -1.18 17.12 -6.94
CA PHE A 249 -2.22 18.15 -6.87
C PHE A 249 -2.75 18.49 -8.26
N ARG A 250 -1.86 18.62 -9.26
CA ARG A 250 -2.28 18.78 -10.65
C ARG A 250 -3.16 17.63 -11.13
N CYS A 251 -2.71 16.38 -10.98
CA CYS A 251 -3.48 15.21 -11.43
C CYS A 251 -4.85 15.13 -10.74
N LEU A 252 -4.90 15.51 -9.46
CA LEU A 252 -6.11 15.56 -8.66
C LEU A 252 -7.08 16.60 -9.21
N VAL A 253 -6.64 17.84 -9.45
CA VAL A 253 -7.48 18.91 -10.03
C VAL A 253 -7.94 18.56 -11.45
N GLU A 254 -7.07 17.98 -12.28
CA GLU A 254 -7.43 17.54 -13.63
C GLU A 254 -8.46 16.41 -13.63
N SER A 255 -8.47 15.57 -12.60
CA SER A 255 -9.41 14.44 -12.48
C SER A 255 -10.69 14.81 -11.74
N PHE A 256 -10.60 15.77 -10.81
CA PHE A 256 -11.68 16.18 -9.92
C PHE A 256 -11.78 17.71 -9.84
N PRO A 257 -12.07 18.43 -10.95
CA PRO A 257 -12.06 19.90 -10.95
C PRO A 257 -13.07 20.52 -9.98
N ARG A 258 -14.14 19.79 -9.65
CA ARG A 258 -15.18 20.21 -8.70
C ARG A 258 -14.66 20.43 -7.28
N ILE A 259 -13.52 19.86 -6.90
CA ILE A 259 -12.94 20.09 -5.56
C ILE A 259 -12.64 21.57 -5.31
N LEU A 260 -12.36 22.34 -6.37
CA LEU A 260 -12.08 23.78 -6.28
C LEU A 260 -13.34 24.63 -6.04
N LEU A 261 -14.53 24.05 -6.26
CA LEU A 261 -15.82 24.70 -6.03
C LEU A 261 -16.33 24.50 -4.59
N LEU A 262 -15.69 23.64 -3.81
CA LEU A 262 -16.16 23.32 -2.46
C LEU A 262 -15.86 24.50 -1.50
N PRO A 263 -16.84 24.97 -0.70
CA PRO A 263 -16.59 25.98 0.34
C PRO A 263 -15.71 25.41 1.46
N LEU A 264 -14.71 26.17 1.91
CA LEU A 264 -13.80 25.68 2.96
C LEU A 264 -14.53 25.46 4.29
N ASP A 265 -15.25 26.47 4.76
CA ASP A 265 -15.86 26.47 6.09
C ASP A 265 -17.13 25.64 6.19
N LEU A 266 -17.87 25.50 5.08
CA LEU A 266 -19.14 24.75 5.06
C LEU A 266 -18.98 23.30 4.61
N HIS A 267 -17.81 22.91 4.07
CA HIS A 267 -17.62 21.58 3.50
C HIS A 267 -16.30 20.95 3.88
N LEU A 268 -15.16 21.50 3.45
CA LEU A 268 -13.88 20.82 3.60
C LEU A 268 -13.42 20.71 5.06
N LYS A 269 -13.56 21.77 5.86
CA LYS A 269 -13.27 21.75 7.31
C LYS A 269 -14.20 20.76 8.05
N PRO A 270 -15.54 20.84 7.91
CA PRO A 270 -16.44 19.84 8.47
C PRO A 270 -16.17 18.39 8.04
N MET A 271 -15.72 18.18 6.79
CA MET A 271 -15.34 16.84 6.31
C MET A 271 -14.12 16.29 7.05
N VAL A 272 -13.10 17.13 7.27
CA VAL A 272 -11.92 16.77 8.06
C VAL A 272 -12.33 16.45 9.50
N GLU A 273 -13.14 17.31 10.14
CA GLU A 273 -13.66 17.09 11.50
C GLU A 273 -14.48 15.80 11.60
N PHE A 274 -15.30 15.50 10.60
CA PHE A 274 -16.06 14.25 10.53
C PHE A 274 -15.12 13.03 10.45
N LEU A 275 -14.10 13.06 9.59
CA LEU A 275 -13.13 11.97 9.48
C LEU A 275 -12.33 11.78 10.78
N GLU A 276 -11.98 12.87 11.47
CA GLU A 276 -11.38 12.83 12.81
C GLU A 276 -12.30 12.15 13.82
N SER A 277 -13.59 12.49 13.81
CA SER A 277 -14.58 11.91 14.73
C SER A 277 -14.73 10.38 14.59
N ILE A 278 -14.42 9.83 13.40
CA ILE A 278 -14.43 8.38 13.15
C ILE A 278 -13.04 7.74 13.25
N GLY A 279 -12.06 8.45 13.83
CA GLY A 279 -10.75 7.92 14.20
C GLY A 279 -9.64 8.06 13.14
N VAL A 280 -9.82 8.88 12.10
CA VAL A 280 -8.76 9.22 11.14
C VAL A 280 -7.94 10.40 11.70
N PRO A 281 -6.63 10.25 11.95
CA PRO A 281 -5.82 11.36 12.44
C PRO A 281 -5.70 12.49 11.41
N LYS A 282 -5.65 13.74 11.86
CA LYS A 282 -5.60 14.94 11.01
C LYS A 282 -4.42 14.94 10.07
N GLU A 283 -3.27 14.50 10.57
CA GLU A 283 -2.01 14.36 9.84
C GLU A 283 -2.09 13.33 8.69
N HIS A 284 -3.11 12.47 8.70
CA HIS A 284 -3.29 11.38 7.74
C HIS A 284 -4.51 11.55 6.82
N MET A 285 -5.02 12.78 6.68
CA MET A 285 -6.13 13.06 5.77
C MET A 285 -5.74 12.87 4.29
N ARG A 286 -4.48 13.12 3.95
CA ARG A 286 -3.95 12.94 2.59
C ARG A 286 -4.14 11.51 2.09
N GLU A 287 -3.98 10.50 2.95
CA GLU A 287 -4.12 9.09 2.57
C GLU A 287 -5.55 8.83 2.11
N ILE A 288 -6.55 9.34 2.86
CA ILE A 288 -7.97 9.19 2.53
C ILE A 288 -8.30 9.89 1.21
N PHE A 289 -7.91 11.16 1.11
CA PHE A 289 -8.25 12.03 -0.02
C PHE A 289 -7.57 11.62 -1.32
N LEU A 290 -6.36 11.06 -1.26
CA LEU A 290 -5.65 10.61 -2.46
C LEU A 290 -6.02 9.17 -2.85
N LEU A 291 -6.30 8.28 -1.89
CA LEU A 291 -6.67 6.90 -2.19
C LEU A 291 -8.16 6.72 -2.52
N PHE A 292 -9.00 7.69 -2.17
CA PHE A 292 -10.42 7.72 -2.56
C PHE A 292 -10.96 9.17 -2.63
N PRO A 293 -10.56 9.96 -3.64
CA PRO A 293 -10.94 11.37 -3.79
C PRO A 293 -12.45 11.69 -3.77
N PRO A 294 -13.38 10.81 -4.20
CA PRO A 294 -14.81 11.08 -4.08
C PRO A 294 -15.28 11.43 -2.66
N VAL A 295 -14.54 11.04 -1.61
CA VAL A 295 -14.80 11.45 -0.22
C VAL A 295 -14.78 12.96 -0.05
N ILE A 296 -13.88 13.65 -0.76
CA ILE A 296 -13.74 15.11 -0.68
C ILE A 296 -15.00 15.80 -1.23
N ILE A 297 -15.58 15.24 -2.29
CA ILE A 297 -16.69 15.86 -3.03
C ILE A 297 -18.05 15.52 -2.39
N CYS A 298 -18.16 14.36 -1.74
CA CYS A 298 -19.37 13.92 -1.08
C CYS A 298 -19.73 14.83 0.10
N ASP A 299 -21.02 15.06 0.32
CA ASP A 299 -21.48 15.77 1.52
C ASP A 299 -21.34 14.90 2.78
N ILE A 300 -21.32 15.56 3.95
CA ILE A 300 -21.17 14.86 5.24
C ILE A 300 -22.27 13.81 5.43
N THR A 301 -23.50 14.10 4.99
CA THR A 301 -24.60 13.16 5.15
C THR A 301 -24.42 11.92 4.26
N GLY A 302 -23.94 12.09 3.02
CA GLY A 302 -23.63 11.00 2.10
C GLY A 302 -22.51 10.10 2.62
N ILE A 303 -21.39 10.67 3.05
CA ILE A 303 -20.28 9.88 3.59
C ILE A 303 -20.66 9.19 4.91
N SER A 304 -21.44 9.87 5.77
CA SER A 304 -21.96 9.29 7.01
C SER A 304 -22.85 8.07 6.72
N ARG A 305 -23.74 8.15 5.72
CA ARG A 305 -24.54 6.98 5.28
C ARG A 305 -23.66 5.83 4.81
N LYS A 306 -22.61 6.09 4.01
CA LYS A 306 -21.67 5.06 3.54
C LYS A 306 -20.93 4.41 4.71
N VAL A 307 -20.44 5.20 5.67
CA VAL A 307 -19.77 4.71 6.89
C VAL A 307 -20.74 3.87 7.73
N GLN A 308 -21.97 4.33 7.95
CA GLN A 308 -22.97 3.59 8.72
C GLN A 308 -23.37 2.28 8.03
N ALA A 309 -23.57 2.30 6.71
CA ALA A 309 -23.90 1.09 5.95
C ALA A 309 -22.77 0.06 6.03
N LEU A 310 -21.52 0.49 5.91
CA LEU A 310 -20.36 -0.38 6.08
C LEU A 310 -20.27 -0.90 7.52
N LYS A 311 -20.40 -0.04 8.54
CA LYS A 311 -20.40 -0.45 9.96
C LYS A 311 -21.51 -1.45 10.26
N LYS A 312 -22.70 -1.34 9.64
CA LYS A 312 -23.77 -2.33 9.82
C LYS A 312 -23.36 -3.73 9.37
N VAL A 313 -22.71 -3.85 8.22
CA VAL A 313 -22.28 -5.17 7.71
C VAL A 313 -20.97 -5.65 8.33
N THR A 314 -20.17 -4.74 8.87
CA THR A 314 -18.83 -5.00 9.41
C THR A 314 -18.70 -4.74 10.91
N PHE A 315 -19.80 -4.62 11.66
CA PHE A 315 -19.78 -4.33 13.10
C PHE A 315 -18.92 -5.34 13.88
N HIS A 316 -18.99 -6.61 13.50
CA HIS A 316 -18.18 -7.69 14.07
C HIS A 316 -16.70 -7.67 13.62
N VAL A 317 -16.38 -6.86 12.61
CA VAL A 317 -15.05 -6.69 11.99
C VAL A 317 -14.36 -5.42 12.50
N TRP A 318 -15.07 -4.36 12.87
CA TRP A 318 -14.50 -3.15 13.48
C TRP A 318 -15.47 -2.59 14.52
N ALA A 319 -15.26 -2.95 15.78
CA ALA A 319 -16.17 -2.59 16.88
C ALA A 319 -15.94 -1.16 17.42
N PHE A 320 -14.71 -0.63 17.28
CA PHE A 320 -14.33 0.69 17.77
C PHE A 320 -13.96 1.62 16.62
N ASP A 321 -14.37 2.90 16.73
CA ASP A 321 -14.12 3.91 15.70
C ASP A 321 -12.63 4.10 15.41
N LYS A 322 -11.77 4.02 16.44
CA LYS A 322 -10.32 4.12 16.26
C LYS A 322 -9.74 3.03 15.35
N ASP A 323 -10.25 1.81 15.40
CA ASP A 323 -9.79 0.72 14.54
C ASP A 323 -10.31 0.91 13.10
N PHE A 324 -11.52 1.42 12.97
CA PHE A 324 -12.14 1.74 11.69
C PHE A 324 -11.40 2.87 10.97
N GLY A 325 -11.11 3.98 11.65
CA GLY A 325 -10.33 5.09 11.10
C GLY A 325 -8.93 4.68 10.66
N LYS A 326 -8.21 3.89 11.48
CA LYS A 326 -6.90 3.31 11.10
C LYS A 326 -6.98 2.40 9.87
N MET A 327 -8.07 1.65 9.72
CA MET A 327 -8.31 0.82 8.53
C MET A 327 -8.51 1.71 7.29
N LEU A 328 -9.25 2.81 7.42
CA LEU A 328 -9.54 3.72 6.30
C LEU A 328 -8.27 4.36 5.74
N LEU A 329 -7.24 4.58 6.56
CA LEU A 329 -5.94 5.11 6.10
C LEU A 329 -5.34 4.30 4.94
N LYS A 330 -5.60 2.98 4.92
CA LYS A 330 -5.04 2.07 3.90
C LYS A 330 -6.06 1.67 2.85
N TYR A 331 -7.35 1.74 3.18
CA TYR A 331 -8.43 1.18 2.37
C TYR A 331 -9.68 2.10 2.33
N PRO A 332 -9.55 3.39 2.00
CA PRO A 332 -10.70 4.31 2.04
C PRO A 332 -11.74 4.00 0.96
N TRP A 333 -11.31 3.39 -0.14
CA TRP A 333 -12.14 2.93 -1.25
C TRP A 333 -13.18 1.88 -0.85
N ILE A 334 -13.07 1.26 0.34
CA ILE A 334 -14.09 0.31 0.85
C ILE A 334 -15.42 1.01 1.11
N LEU A 335 -15.43 2.34 1.25
CA LEU A 335 -16.64 3.14 1.37
C LEU A 335 -17.47 3.18 0.06
N SER A 336 -16.92 2.71 -1.07
CA SER A 336 -17.67 2.55 -2.33
C SER A 336 -18.87 1.61 -2.15
N THR A 337 -19.94 1.91 -2.88
CA THR A 337 -21.17 1.11 -2.84
C THR A 337 -20.97 -0.27 -3.47
N ALA A 338 -20.12 -0.37 -4.51
CA ALA A 338 -19.76 -1.63 -5.13
C ALA A 338 -19.09 -2.58 -4.12
N ILE A 339 -18.19 -2.06 -3.29
CA ILE A 339 -17.49 -2.87 -2.26
C ILE A 339 -18.45 -3.31 -1.16
N GLN A 340 -19.33 -2.41 -0.70
CA GLN A 340 -20.34 -2.75 0.31
C GLN A 340 -21.29 -3.85 -0.17
N LYS A 341 -21.66 -3.84 -1.46
CA LYS A 341 -22.43 -4.93 -2.07
C LYS A 341 -21.61 -6.22 -2.10
N ASN A 342 -20.37 -6.14 -2.58
CA ASN A 342 -19.50 -7.31 -2.71
C ASN A 342 -19.17 -7.98 -1.36
N TYR A 343 -19.17 -7.23 -0.25
CA TYR A 343 -19.04 -7.81 1.08
C TYR A 343 -20.01 -8.98 1.32
N LYS A 344 -21.28 -8.83 0.90
CA LYS A 344 -22.29 -9.89 1.05
C LYS A 344 -21.97 -11.11 0.20
N GLU A 345 -21.49 -10.90 -1.03
CA GLU A 345 -21.07 -11.96 -1.93
C GLU A 345 -19.89 -12.76 -1.37
N ILE A 346 -18.88 -12.06 -0.81
CA ILE A 346 -17.72 -12.69 -0.17
C ILE A 346 -18.13 -13.55 1.03
N VAL A 347 -18.99 -13.01 1.92
CA VAL A 347 -19.47 -13.76 3.09
C VAL A 347 -20.31 -14.97 2.64
N SER A 348 -21.16 -14.81 1.64
CA SER A 348 -21.96 -15.91 1.09
C SER A 348 -21.08 -16.99 0.46
N PHE A 349 -20.06 -16.61 -0.30
CA PHE A 349 -19.10 -17.53 -0.90
C PHE A 349 -18.41 -18.39 0.16
N PHE A 350 -17.84 -17.77 1.21
CA PHE A 350 -17.19 -18.53 2.27
C PHE A 350 -18.16 -19.35 3.13
N HIS A 351 -19.43 -18.93 3.23
CA HIS A 351 -20.46 -19.75 3.85
C HIS A 351 -20.72 -21.03 3.05
N THR A 352 -20.79 -20.96 1.72
CA THR A 352 -20.88 -22.14 0.83
C THR A 352 -19.69 -23.07 1.01
N GLU A 353 -18.49 -22.51 1.17
CA GLU A 353 -17.25 -23.25 1.51
C GLU A 353 -17.21 -23.79 2.95
N LYS A 354 -18.32 -23.67 3.69
CA LYS A 354 -18.48 -24.11 5.10
C LYS A 354 -17.41 -23.53 6.02
N VAL A 355 -16.97 -22.31 5.73
CA VAL A 355 -16.08 -21.53 6.60
C VAL A 355 -16.93 -20.75 7.59
N ASP A 356 -16.50 -20.75 8.85
CA ASP A 356 -17.20 -20.01 9.89
C ASP A 356 -17.05 -18.50 9.67
N LYS A 357 -18.13 -17.75 9.97
CA LYS A 357 -18.15 -16.29 9.77
C LYS A 357 -17.06 -15.58 10.57
N SER A 358 -16.68 -16.06 11.75
CA SER A 358 -15.67 -15.41 12.59
C SER A 358 -14.27 -15.43 11.97
N SER A 359 -13.93 -16.51 11.26
CA SER A 359 -12.70 -16.64 10.47
C SER A 359 -12.70 -15.66 9.30
N VAL A 360 -13.84 -15.54 8.60
CA VAL A 360 -14.00 -14.59 7.48
C VAL A 360 -13.88 -13.15 7.97
N ASP A 361 -14.55 -12.81 9.08
CA ASP A 361 -14.47 -11.49 9.71
C ASP A 361 -13.02 -11.16 10.11
N THR A 362 -12.27 -12.12 10.66
CA THR A 362 -10.85 -11.97 11.02
C THR A 362 -9.97 -11.74 9.79
N ALA A 363 -10.22 -12.49 8.72
CA ALA A 363 -9.52 -12.33 7.44
C ALA A 363 -9.77 -10.94 6.82
N ILE A 364 -11.03 -10.48 6.79
CA ILE A 364 -11.39 -9.17 6.25
C ILE A 364 -10.79 -8.06 7.11
N ARG A 365 -10.83 -8.17 8.45
CA ARG A 365 -10.27 -7.17 9.37
C ARG A 365 -8.78 -6.94 9.10
N SER A 366 -8.04 -8.02 8.91
CA SER A 366 -6.58 -7.98 8.72
C SER A 366 -6.16 -7.71 7.28
N TRP A 367 -7.00 -8.06 6.29
CA TRP A 367 -6.70 -7.87 4.87
C TRP A 367 -7.93 -7.47 4.03
N PRO A 368 -8.41 -6.22 4.14
CA PRO A 368 -9.63 -5.77 3.50
C PRO A 368 -9.64 -5.80 1.96
N HIS A 369 -8.48 -5.98 1.32
CA HIS A 369 -8.36 -6.15 -0.13
C HIS A 369 -9.20 -7.29 -0.70
N ILE A 370 -9.51 -8.32 0.11
CA ILE A 370 -10.41 -9.41 -0.29
C ILE A 370 -11.78 -8.86 -0.75
N LEU A 371 -12.24 -7.74 -0.18
CA LEU A 371 -13.52 -7.13 -0.53
C LEU A 371 -13.53 -6.50 -1.93
N GLY A 372 -12.37 -6.23 -2.52
CA GLY A 372 -12.25 -5.79 -3.91
C GLY A 372 -12.21 -6.94 -4.92
N CYS A 373 -12.15 -8.19 -4.47
CA CYS A 373 -12.01 -9.35 -5.35
C CYS A 373 -13.38 -9.97 -5.68
N SER A 374 -13.50 -10.49 -6.89
CA SER A 374 -14.61 -11.36 -7.27
C SER A 374 -14.47 -12.72 -6.61
N THR A 375 -15.60 -13.36 -6.31
CA THR A 375 -15.62 -14.72 -5.75
C THR A 375 -14.91 -15.71 -6.67
N SER A 376 -15.09 -15.60 -7.99
CA SER A 376 -14.39 -16.40 -9.00
C SER A 376 -12.87 -16.28 -8.94
N LYS A 377 -12.33 -15.11 -8.58
CA LYS A 377 -10.87 -14.92 -8.43
C LYS A 377 -10.35 -15.61 -7.17
N LEU A 378 -11.12 -15.58 -6.08
CA LEU A 378 -10.77 -16.24 -4.82
C LEU A 378 -10.91 -17.77 -4.92
N GLU A 379 -11.94 -18.24 -5.63
CA GLU A 379 -12.24 -19.65 -5.86
C GLU A 379 -11.04 -20.41 -6.41
N VAL A 380 -10.27 -19.82 -7.32
CA VAL A 380 -9.06 -20.46 -7.87
C VAL A 380 -8.08 -20.86 -6.77
N MET A 381 -7.81 -19.99 -5.80
CA MET A 381 -6.90 -20.32 -4.70
C MET A 381 -7.56 -21.23 -3.66
N VAL A 382 -8.86 -21.09 -3.43
CA VAL A 382 -9.61 -21.99 -2.55
C VAL A 382 -9.56 -23.42 -3.07
N GLU A 383 -9.68 -23.64 -4.36
CA GLU A 383 -9.54 -24.96 -4.98
C GLU A 383 -8.13 -25.54 -4.85
N GLN A 384 -7.09 -24.71 -5.02
CA GLN A 384 -5.71 -25.15 -4.78
C GLN A 384 -5.46 -25.59 -3.33
N LEU A 385 -6.06 -24.88 -2.36
CA LEU A 385 -6.04 -25.27 -0.95
C LEU A 385 -6.85 -26.56 -0.73
N ALA A 386 -8.00 -26.70 -1.40
CA ALA A 386 -8.85 -27.87 -1.33
C ALA A 386 -8.15 -29.14 -1.82
N GLU A 387 -7.30 -29.04 -2.85
CA GLU A 387 -6.47 -30.15 -3.34
C GLU A 387 -5.45 -30.65 -2.29
N LEU A 388 -5.04 -29.79 -1.35
CA LEU A 388 -4.20 -30.16 -0.19
C LEU A 388 -5.03 -30.62 1.02
N GLY A 389 -6.34 -30.83 0.85
CA GLY A 389 -7.26 -31.24 1.92
C GLY A 389 -7.61 -30.12 2.90
N ILE A 390 -7.44 -28.85 2.51
CA ILE A 390 -7.74 -27.67 3.32
C ILE A 390 -9.12 -27.15 2.93
N ARG A 391 -10.15 -27.60 3.65
CA ARG A 391 -11.55 -27.20 3.45
C ARG A 391 -12.21 -26.79 4.77
N ASN A 392 -13.38 -26.18 4.71
CA ASN A 392 -14.23 -25.88 5.87
C ASN A 392 -13.44 -25.15 6.99
N LYS A 393 -13.42 -25.71 8.21
CA LYS A 393 -12.68 -25.18 9.37
C LYS A 393 -11.18 -24.98 9.11
N LYS A 394 -10.52 -25.86 8.33
CA LYS A 394 -9.08 -25.68 8.01
C LYS A 394 -8.88 -24.48 7.08
N LEU A 395 -9.76 -24.28 6.12
CA LEU A 395 -9.75 -23.09 5.26
C LEU A 395 -9.95 -21.83 6.09
N GLY A 396 -10.91 -21.83 7.02
CA GLY A 396 -11.10 -20.75 7.99
C GLY A 396 -9.85 -20.39 8.79
N GLN A 397 -9.14 -21.41 9.30
CA GLN A 397 -7.85 -21.22 10.00
C GLN A 397 -6.78 -20.58 9.11
N VAL A 398 -6.68 -21.03 7.86
CA VAL A 398 -5.69 -20.51 6.90
C VAL A 398 -5.95 -19.06 6.57
N ILE A 399 -7.19 -18.72 6.17
CA ILE A 399 -7.52 -17.34 5.75
C ILE A 399 -7.51 -16.37 6.93
N SER A 400 -7.77 -16.83 8.16
CA SER A 400 -7.67 -15.98 9.35
C SER A 400 -6.23 -15.59 9.68
N LYS A 401 -5.27 -16.50 9.45
CA LYS A 401 -3.84 -16.27 9.72
C LYS A 401 -3.11 -15.58 8.58
N SER A 402 -3.43 -15.93 7.35
CA SER A 402 -2.73 -15.45 6.15
C SER A 402 -3.72 -15.19 4.99
N PRO A 403 -4.65 -14.22 5.16
CA PRO A 403 -5.66 -13.90 4.14
C PRO A 403 -5.07 -13.47 2.79
N GLN A 404 -3.88 -12.87 2.80
CA GLN A 404 -3.16 -12.47 1.58
C GLN A 404 -2.84 -13.64 0.65
N LEU A 405 -2.87 -14.87 1.16
CA LEU A 405 -2.66 -16.08 0.36
C LEU A 405 -3.74 -16.25 -0.71
N LEU A 406 -4.98 -15.86 -0.41
CA LEU A 406 -6.10 -15.89 -1.36
C LEU A 406 -5.86 -15.01 -2.60
N LEU A 407 -4.99 -14.01 -2.48
CA LEU A 407 -4.70 -13.05 -3.55
C LEU A 407 -3.39 -13.36 -4.28
N ARG A 408 -2.69 -14.44 -3.91
CA ARG A 408 -1.48 -14.88 -4.60
C ARG A 408 -1.83 -15.54 -5.93
N LYS A 409 -0.83 -15.57 -6.81
CA LYS A 409 -0.95 -16.37 -8.03
C LYS A 409 -0.92 -17.86 -7.65
N PRO A 410 -1.86 -18.67 -8.16
CA PRO A 410 -1.88 -20.12 -7.93
C PRO A 410 -0.54 -20.80 -8.23
N GLN A 411 0.17 -20.34 -9.26
CA GLN A 411 1.47 -20.90 -9.65
C GLN A 411 2.55 -20.63 -8.61
N GLU A 412 2.57 -19.45 -7.98
CA GLU A 412 3.52 -19.15 -6.91
C GLU A 412 3.26 -20.02 -5.67
N PHE A 413 1.98 -20.27 -5.36
CA PHE A 413 1.58 -21.19 -4.29
C PHE A 413 2.05 -22.62 -4.58
N LEU A 414 1.76 -23.12 -5.78
CA LEU A 414 2.16 -24.46 -6.23
C LEU A 414 3.68 -24.64 -6.26
N GLN A 415 4.46 -23.61 -6.59
CA GLN A 415 5.92 -23.69 -6.50
C GLN A 415 6.40 -23.95 -5.08
N VAL A 416 5.74 -23.38 -4.06
CA VAL A 416 6.08 -23.68 -2.66
C VAL A 416 5.66 -25.09 -2.28
N VAL A 417 4.52 -25.58 -2.77
CA VAL A 417 4.08 -26.97 -2.60
C VAL A 417 5.13 -27.93 -3.15
N LEU A 418 5.52 -27.77 -4.42
CA LEU A 418 6.53 -28.61 -5.09
C LEU A 418 7.88 -28.53 -4.38
N PHE A 419 8.30 -27.34 -3.95
CA PHE A 419 9.53 -27.17 -3.19
C PHE A 419 9.53 -27.98 -1.87
N LEU A 420 8.39 -28.06 -1.17
CA LEU A 420 8.28 -28.89 0.03
C LEU A 420 8.26 -30.38 -0.34
N GLU A 421 7.59 -30.77 -1.42
CA GLU A 421 7.60 -32.16 -1.90
C GLU A 421 9.01 -32.63 -2.29
N ASP A 422 9.80 -31.78 -2.96
CA ASP A 422 11.23 -32.01 -3.30
C ASP A 422 12.12 -32.19 -2.06
N LEU A 423 11.69 -31.66 -0.90
CA LEU A 423 12.35 -31.85 0.39
C LEU A 423 11.89 -33.14 1.11
N GLY A 424 11.06 -33.96 0.46
CA GLY A 424 10.58 -35.25 0.96
C GLY A 424 9.30 -35.16 1.80
N PHE A 425 8.54 -34.07 1.68
CA PHE A 425 7.24 -33.94 2.35
C PHE A 425 6.17 -34.61 1.48
N ASP A 426 5.39 -35.51 2.07
CA ASP A 426 4.20 -36.01 1.39
C ASP A 426 3.10 -34.94 1.33
N ARG A 427 2.21 -35.05 0.33
CA ARG A 427 1.15 -34.06 0.06
C ARG A 427 0.24 -33.82 1.26
N GLU A 428 -0.05 -34.85 2.06
CA GLU A 428 -0.86 -34.71 3.27
C GLU A 428 -0.12 -33.85 4.31
N THR A 429 1.16 -34.12 4.54
CA THR A 429 2.01 -33.32 5.43
C THR A 429 2.11 -31.87 4.94
N VAL A 430 2.21 -31.61 3.63
CA VAL A 430 2.17 -30.25 3.08
C VAL A 430 0.85 -29.54 3.46
N GLY A 431 -0.29 -30.21 3.29
CA GLY A 431 -1.60 -29.69 3.71
C GLY A 431 -1.71 -29.41 5.21
N GLN A 432 -1.10 -30.26 6.06
CA GLN A 432 -1.02 -30.03 7.51
C GLN A 432 -0.15 -28.80 7.85
N VAL A 433 0.99 -28.65 7.18
CA VAL A 433 1.88 -27.48 7.33
C VAL A 433 1.16 -26.20 6.90
N ALA A 434 0.50 -26.21 5.74
CA ALA A 434 -0.29 -25.08 5.23
C ALA A 434 -1.42 -24.69 6.18
N SER A 435 -2.14 -25.66 6.76
CA SER A 435 -3.20 -25.40 7.74
C SER A 435 -2.68 -24.71 9.00
N ARG A 436 -1.47 -25.09 9.45
CA ARG A 436 -0.90 -24.62 10.71
C ARG A 436 -0.15 -23.29 10.56
N CYS A 437 0.66 -23.16 9.51
CA CYS A 437 1.54 -22.02 9.25
C CYS A 437 1.47 -21.63 7.75
N PRO A 438 0.34 -21.07 7.30
CA PRO A 438 0.14 -20.70 5.89
C PRO A 438 1.11 -19.62 5.39
N GLU A 439 1.76 -18.88 6.28
CA GLU A 439 2.75 -17.84 5.96
C GLU A 439 3.97 -18.40 5.20
N ILE A 440 4.27 -19.69 5.37
CA ILE A 440 5.30 -20.40 4.59
C ILE A 440 4.99 -20.32 3.09
N PHE A 441 3.72 -20.43 2.71
CA PHE A 441 3.26 -20.41 1.33
C PHE A 441 3.17 -19.00 0.75
N ALA A 442 3.31 -17.97 1.59
CA ALA A 442 3.49 -16.59 1.16
C ALA A 442 4.96 -16.18 1.09
N ALA A 443 5.89 -17.01 1.56
CA ALA A 443 7.32 -16.70 1.62
C ALA A 443 8.04 -16.93 0.28
N SER A 444 9.15 -16.22 0.07
CA SER A 444 10.02 -16.46 -1.08
C SER A 444 10.85 -17.72 -0.88
N ILE A 445 10.83 -18.61 -1.86
CA ILE A 445 11.67 -19.82 -1.87
C ILE A 445 13.15 -19.45 -1.77
N GLU A 446 13.65 -18.62 -2.68
CA GLU A 446 15.07 -18.25 -2.75
C GLU A 446 15.53 -17.38 -1.57
N LYS A 447 14.76 -16.33 -1.24
CA LYS A 447 15.21 -15.34 -0.26
C LYS A 447 15.00 -15.80 1.18
N THR A 448 14.03 -16.68 1.42
CA THR A 448 13.60 -17.06 2.76
C THR A 448 13.72 -18.57 3.00
N LEU A 449 12.98 -19.40 2.26
CA LEU A 449 12.85 -20.82 2.61
C LEU A 449 14.16 -21.59 2.45
N LYS A 450 14.86 -21.46 1.32
CA LYS A 450 16.16 -22.13 1.10
C LYS A 450 17.19 -21.78 2.18
N LYS A 451 17.31 -20.50 2.53
CA LYS A 451 18.21 -20.04 3.60
C LYS A 451 17.86 -20.66 4.96
N LYS A 452 16.56 -20.85 5.25
CA LYS A 452 16.11 -21.54 6.47
C LYS A 452 16.50 -23.01 6.45
N ILE A 453 16.33 -23.70 5.32
CA ILE A 453 16.72 -25.09 5.16
C ILE A 453 18.23 -25.26 5.32
N GLU A 454 19.04 -24.41 4.67
CA GLU A 454 20.50 -24.41 4.84
C GLU A 454 20.92 -24.14 6.29
N PHE A 455 20.23 -23.24 6.98
CA PHE A 455 20.48 -22.99 8.39
C PHE A 455 20.17 -24.22 9.25
N LEU A 456 19.02 -24.88 9.02
CA LEU A 456 18.63 -26.10 9.71
C LEU A 456 19.65 -27.23 9.50
N ASP A 457 20.16 -27.38 8.27
CA ASP A 457 21.22 -28.32 7.94
C ASP A 457 22.52 -28.01 8.70
N ARG A 458 22.94 -26.73 8.72
CA ARG A 458 24.12 -26.29 9.48
C ARG A 458 24.02 -26.57 10.97
N ILE A 459 22.82 -26.59 11.55
CA ILE A 459 22.62 -26.89 12.98
C ILE A 459 22.40 -28.38 13.25
N GLY A 460 22.49 -29.25 12.24
CA GLY A 460 22.44 -30.70 12.37
C GLY A 460 21.07 -31.33 12.10
N VAL A 461 20.13 -30.59 11.50
CA VAL A 461 18.86 -31.15 11.00
C VAL A 461 19.02 -31.44 9.51
N SER A 462 19.47 -32.65 9.18
CA SER A 462 19.65 -33.10 7.80
C SER A 462 18.34 -33.15 7.01
N LYS A 463 18.45 -33.20 5.68
CA LYS A 463 17.29 -33.27 4.77
C LYS A 463 16.30 -34.37 5.12
N ASP A 464 16.79 -35.57 5.43
CA ASP A 464 15.95 -36.73 5.80
C ASP A 464 15.13 -36.53 7.08
N HIS A 465 15.51 -35.55 7.90
CA HIS A 465 14.82 -35.22 9.14
C HIS A 465 13.88 -34.02 9.00
N LEU A 466 13.99 -33.23 7.93
CA LEU A 466 13.18 -32.02 7.72
C LEU A 466 11.67 -32.32 7.71
N PRO A 467 11.14 -33.30 6.95
CA PRO A 467 9.70 -33.55 6.93
C PRO A 467 9.14 -33.78 8.33
N ARG A 468 9.83 -34.59 9.14
CA ARG A 468 9.41 -34.90 10.51
C ARG A 468 9.51 -33.69 11.45
N VAL A 469 10.57 -32.89 11.33
CA VAL A 469 10.80 -31.73 12.21
C VAL A 469 9.82 -30.61 11.89
N ILE A 470 9.67 -30.26 10.61
CA ILE A 470 8.80 -29.18 10.15
C ILE A 470 7.32 -29.57 10.32
N LYS A 471 6.92 -30.83 10.08
CA LYS A 471 5.54 -31.29 10.38
C LYS A 471 5.14 -31.01 11.83
N LYS A 472 6.07 -31.24 12.78
CA LYS A 472 5.82 -31.03 14.20
C LYS A 472 5.83 -29.55 14.60
N TYR A 473 6.69 -28.75 13.97
CA TYR A 473 6.88 -27.35 14.31
C TYR A 473 7.22 -26.51 13.06
N PRO A 474 6.24 -26.23 12.18
CA PRO A 474 6.47 -25.50 10.93
C PRO A 474 6.91 -24.06 11.15
N GLU A 475 6.62 -23.49 12.33
CA GLU A 475 6.99 -22.14 12.73
C GLU A 475 8.51 -21.88 12.66
N LEU A 476 9.35 -22.93 12.65
CA LEU A 476 10.79 -22.83 12.38
C LEU A 476 11.10 -22.15 11.04
N LEU A 477 10.29 -22.42 10.01
CA LEU A 477 10.50 -21.85 8.67
C LEU A 477 10.17 -20.36 8.59
N VAL A 478 9.43 -19.80 9.55
CA VAL A 478 9.08 -18.37 9.59
C VAL A 478 9.75 -17.59 10.73
N SER A 479 10.25 -18.26 11.77
CA SER A 479 10.97 -17.66 12.92
C SER A 479 12.30 -16.97 12.57
N ASP A 480 12.54 -15.74 13.04
CA ASP A 480 13.80 -15.04 12.77
C ASP A 480 15.04 -15.80 13.28
N VAL A 481 16.00 -16.05 12.40
CA VAL A 481 17.19 -16.85 12.74
C VAL A 481 18.07 -16.14 13.78
N ASN A 482 18.30 -14.83 13.60
CA ASN A 482 19.25 -14.06 14.40
C ASN A 482 18.66 -13.62 15.74
N ARG A 483 17.38 -13.27 15.76
CA ARG A 483 16.67 -12.77 16.94
C ARG A 483 16.04 -13.89 17.77
N THR A 484 15.65 -15.00 17.14
CA THR A 484 14.92 -16.07 17.83
C THR A 484 15.77 -17.32 17.99
N ILE A 485 16.25 -17.91 16.88
CA ILE A 485 16.80 -19.27 16.92
C ILE A 485 18.23 -19.29 17.47
N LEU A 486 19.12 -18.43 16.98
CA LEU A 486 20.52 -18.37 17.40
C LEU A 486 20.71 -18.08 18.89
N PRO A 487 20.00 -17.12 19.52
CA PRO A 487 20.12 -16.88 20.95
C PRO A 487 19.76 -18.11 21.79
N ARG A 488 18.72 -18.86 21.38
CA ARG A 488 18.31 -20.09 22.08
C ARG A 488 19.33 -21.20 21.93
N MET A 489 19.89 -21.34 20.74
CA MET A 489 21.00 -22.26 20.51
C MET A 489 22.23 -21.90 21.36
N LYS A 490 22.59 -20.61 21.40
CA LYS A 490 23.71 -20.13 22.20
C LYS A 490 23.49 -20.45 23.68
N TYR A 491 22.33 -20.12 24.22
CA TYR A 491 21.96 -20.44 25.59
C TYR A 491 22.11 -21.94 25.90
N LEU A 492 21.57 -22.82 25.04
CA LEU A 492 21.69 -24.27 25.23
C LEU A 492 23.15 -24.75 25.22
N LYS A 493 24.02 -24.11 24.43
CA LYS A 493 25.47 -24.39 24.44
C LYS A 493 26.13 -23.89 25.72
N ASP A 494 25.77 -22.69 26.16
CA ASP A 494 26.33 -22.06 27.36
C ASP A 494 26.00 -22.85 28.63
N VAL A 495 24.87 -23.58 28.65
CA VAL A 495 24.50 -24.48 29.76
C VAL A 495 25.12 -25.89 29.68
N GLY A 496 26.01 -26.13 28.71
CA GLY A 496 26.81 -27.35 28.62
C GLY A 496 26.39 -28.36 27.54
N LEU A 497 25.35 -28.08 26.74
CA LEU A 497 24.92 -29.02 25.68
C LEU A 497 25.75 -28.82 24.40
N SER A 498 26.24 -29.91 23.83
CA SER A 498 26.96 -29.83 22.56
C SER A 498 26.02 -29.49 21.40
N LYS A 499 26.59 -29.04 20.29
CA LYS A 499 25.82 -28.82 19.05
C LYS A 499 25.08 -30.10 18.60
N LYS A 500 25.69 -31.27 18.81
CA LYS A 500 25.10 -32.58 18.45
C LYS A 500 23.91 -32.89 19.35
N ASP A 501 24.02 -32.61 20.64
CA ASP A 501 22.93 -32.81 21.61
C ASP A 501 21.72 -31.96 21.26
N ILE A 502 21.95 -30.66 20.98
CA ILE A 502 20.89 -29.73 20.58
C ILE A 502 20.21 -30.21 19.30
N ALA A 503 21.00 -30.61 18.27
CA ALA A 503 20.45 -31.14 17.02
C ALA A 503 19.57 -32.38 17.26
N PHE A 504 20.05 -33.31 18.09
CA PHE A 504 19.31 -34.51 18.47
C PHE A 504 18.00 -34.15 19.20
N MET A 505 18.06 -33.21 20.14
CA MET A 505 16.90 -32.73 20.88
C MET A 505 15.87 -32.07 19.97
N VAL A 506 16.28 -31.22 19.02
CA VAL A 506 15.39 -30.58 18.04
C VAL A 506 14.72 -31.62 17.14
N ARG A 507 15.44 -32.66 16.74
CA ARG A 507 14.88 -33.76 15.94
C ARG A 507 13.81 -34.55 16.71
N ARG A 508 14.02 -34.76 18.01
CA ARG A 508 13.08 -35.48 18.90
C ARG A 508 11.89 -34.60 19.28
N PHE A 509 12.14 -33.32 19.54
CA PHE A 509 11.20 -32.33 20.04
C PHE A 509 11.45 -30.95 19.40
N SER A 510 10.90 -30.77 18.21
CA SER A 510 11.09 -29.60 17.36
C SER A 510 10.68 -28.25 17.97
N PRO A 511 9.66 -28.16 18.85
CA PRO A 511 9.32 -26.92 19.53
C PRO A 511 10.38 -26.37 20.50
N LEU A 512 11.46 -27.10 20.78
CA LEU A 512 12.51 -26.68 21.72
C LEU A 512 13.00 -25.25 21.45
N LEU A 513 13.26 -24.91 20.17
CA LEU A 513 13.76 -23.61 19.76
C LEU A 513 12.67 -22.52 19.65
N GLY A 514 11.42 -22.85 20.02
CA GLY A 514 10.35 -21.88 20.18
C GLY A 514 10.28 -21.28 21.60
N TYR A 515 10.74 -22.02 22.62
CA TYR A 515 10.58 -21.61 24.01
C TYR A 515 11.41 -20.39 24.39
N SER A 516 10.83 -19.52 25.21
CA SER A 516 11.53 -18.36 25.79
C SER A 516 12.69 -18.83 26.68
N ILE A 517 13.82 -18.12 26.60
CA ILE A 517 14.99 -18.43 27.42
C ILE A 517 14.65 -18.15 28.89
N ASP A 518 14.18 -16.94 29.18
CA ASP A 518 13.99 -16.46 30.56
C ASP A 518 12.76 -17.08 31.22
N GLU A 519 11.67 -17.31 30.47
CA GLU A 519 10.42 -17.81 31.06
C GLU A 519 10.34 -19.34 31.12
N VAL A 520 11.08 -20.05 30.27
CA VAL A 520 10.91 -21.50 30.12
C VAL A 520 12.22 -22.26 30.23
N LEU A 521 13.21 -21.96 29.40
CA LEU A 521 14.43 -22.78 29.34
C LEU A 521 15.27 -22.63 30.62
N ARG A 522 15.50 -21.40 31.08
CA ARG A 522 16.33 -21.11 32.26
C ARG A 522 15.75 -21.61 33.57
N PRO A 523 14.49 -21.30 33.94
CA PRO A 523 13.96 -21.75 35.22
C PRO A 523 13.93 -23.27 35.34
N LYS A 524 13.64 -23.97 34.23
CA LYS A 524 13.60 -25.44 34.21
C LYS A 524 15.01 -26.04 34.23
N TYR A 525 15.97 -25.44 33.52
CA TYR A 525 17.37 -25.84 33.61
C TYR A 525 17.91 -25.69 35.05
N GLU A 526 17.70 -24.53 35.67
CA GLU A 526 18.14 -24.26 37.04
C GLU A 526 17.49 -25.23 38.03
N PHE A 527 16.19 -25.53 37.87
CA PHE A 527 15.54 -26.52 38.71
C PHE A 527 16.16 -27.92 38.56
N LEU A 528 16.41 -28.37 37.32
CA LEU A 528 17.04 -29.66 37.04
C LEU A 528 18.43 -29.79 37.70
N VAL A 529 19.30 -28.82 37.47
CA VAL A 529 20.70 -28.90 37.91
C VAL A 529 20.84 -28.51 39.37
N ASN A 530 20.24 -27.40 39.81
CA ASN A 530 20.46 -26.86 41.14
C ASN A 530 19.60 -27.55 42.20
N THR A 531 18.37 -27.96 41.86
CA THR A 531 17.42 -28.52 42.84
C THR A 531 17.31 -30.04 42.73
N MET A 532 17.13 -30.57 41.52
CA MET A 532 17.03 -32.02 41.31
C MET A 532 18.39 -32.73 41.33
N LYS A 533 19.50 -31.96 41.23
CA LYS A 533 20.87 -32.48 41.17
C LYS A 533 21.07 -33.50 40.03
N LYS A 534 20.34 -33.31 38.93
CA LYS A 534 20.46 -34.14 37.73
C LYS A 534 21.42 -33.51 36.73
N PRO A 535 22.18 -34.32 35.98
CA PRO A 535 23.03 -33.85 34.90
C PRO A 535 22.20 -33.17 33.80
N VAL A 536 22.77 -32.18 33.11
CA VAL A 536 22.06 -31.49 32.02
C VAL A 536 21.77 -32.44 30.86
N GLU A 537 22.60 -33.48 30.70
CA GLU A 537 22.50 -34.51 29.68
C GLU A 537 21.18 -35.30 29.76
N ASP A 538 20.53 -35.36 30.92
CA ASP A 538 19.21 -36.01 31.08
C ASP A 538 18.16 -35.39 30.14
N VAL A 539 18.26 -34.08 29.82
CA VAL A 539 17.33 -33.43 28.88
C VAL A 539 17.58 -33.83 27.43
N VAL A 540 18.75 -34.36 27.09
CA VAL A 540 19.05 -34.86 25.74
C VAL A 540 18.23 -36.11 25.45
N GLY A 541 18.13 -37.00 26.45
CA GLY A 541 17.28 -38.20 26.38
C GLY A 541 15.78 -37.87 26.38
N TYR A 542 15.39 -36.80 27.06
CA TYR A 542 13.97 -36.41 27.19
C TYR A 542 13.73 -34.90 27.04
N PRO A 543 13.90 -34.32 25.84
CA PRO A 543 13.80 -32.86 25.61
C PRO A 543 12.40 -32.30 25.83
N ARG A 544 11.38 -33.17 25.87
CA ARG A 544 10.00 -32.81 26.25
C ARG A 544 9.92 -32.27 27.68
N TYR A 545 10.93 -32.48 28.52
CA TYR A 545 11.08 -31.83 29.83
C TYR A 545 10.69 -30.34 29.81
N PHE A 546 11.20 -29.58 28.84
CA PHE A 546 10.93 -28.14 28.71
C PHE A 546 9.48 -27.79 28.38
N SER A 547 8.64 -28.76 28.00
CA SER A 547 7.22 -28.52 27.69
C SER A 547 6.30 -28.61 28.91
N TYR A 548 6.70 -29.31 29.98
CA TYR A 548 5.87 -29.46 31.16
C TYR A 548 5.91 -28.24 32.06
N SER A 549 4.81 -27.91 32.75
CA SER A 549 4.78 -26.83 33.73
C SER A 549 5.76 -27.11 34.86
N LEU A 550 6.61 -26.13 35.18
CA LEU A 550 7.56 -26.23 36.28
C LEU A 550 6.83 -26.39 37.61
N GLU A 551 5.92 -25.45 37.91
CA GLU A 551 5.18 -25.39 39.17
C GLU A 551 4.13 -26.48 39.31
N LYS A 552 3.38 -26.78 38.23
CA LYS A 552 2.21 -27.67 38.33
C LYS A 552 2.54 -29.15 38.16
N LYS A 553 3.68 -29.49 37.54
CA LYS A 553 4.01 -30.88 37.21
C LYS A 553 5.42 -31.29 37.59
N ILE A 554 6.43 -30.51 37.25
CA ILE A 554 7.83 -30.90 37.52
C ILE A 554 8.12 -30.86 39.02
N MET A 555 7.87 -29.73 39.69
CA MET A 555 8.16 -29.56 41.12
C MET A 555 7.37 -30.54 42.00
N PRO A 556 6.03 -30.69 41.87
CA PRO A 556 5.27 -31.56 42.77
C PRO A 556 5.72 -33.01 42.66
N ARG A 557 5.95 -33.51 41.44
CA ARG A 557 6.40 -34.90 41.22
C ARG A 557 7.81 -35.13 41.76
N PHE A 558 8.71 -34.17 41.58
CA PHE A 558 10.05 -34.24 42.17
C PHE A 558 9.99 -34.34 43.70
N TRP A 559 9.20 -33.49 44.36
CA TRP A 559 9.11 -33.50 45.83
C TRP A 559 8.47 -34.77 46.39
N VAL A 560 7.47 -35.34 45.70
CA VAL A 560 6.86 -36.64 46.04
C VAL A 560 7.90 -37.76 46.00
N LEU A 561 8.72 -37.81 44.94
CA LEU A 561 9.75 -38.83 44.76
C LEU A 561 10.91 -38.64 45.75
N LYS A 562 11.35 -37.40 45.95
CA LYS A 562 12.41 -37.07 46.90
C LYS A 562 12.02 -37.42 48.34
N GLY A 563 10.77 -37.14 48.74
CA GLY A 563 10.25 -37.52 50.06
C GLY A 563 10.17 -39.03 50.29
N ARG A 564 10.12 -39.82 49.21
CA ARG A 564 10.13 -41.30 49.25
C ARG A 564 11.51 -41.90 48.94
N ASN A 565 12.53 -41.06 48.73
CA ASN A 565 13.87 -41.46 48.32
C ASN A 565 13.89 -42.33 47.05
N ILE A 566 13.02 -42.02 46.08
CA ILE A 566 12.93 -42.73 44.80
C ILE A 566 13.69 -41.94 43.74
N GLU A 567 14.65 -42.59 43.10
CA GLU A 567 15.29 -42.08 41.89
C GLU A 567 14.61 -42.63 40.64
N CYS A 568 14.36 -41.77 39.65
CA CYS A 568 13.86 -42.20 38.35
C CYS A 568 14.30 -41.26 37.21
N SER A 569 14.05 -41.69 35.97
CA SER A 569 14.35 -40.90 34.78
C SER A 569 13.36 -39.75 34.61
N LEU A 570 13.75 -38.68 33.89
CA LEU A 570 12.82 -37.59 33.55
C LEU A 570 11.60 -38.08 32.77
N LYS A 571 11.77 -39.13 31.96
CA LYS A 571 10.69 -39.73 31.20
C LYS A 571 9.69 -40.42 32.13
N ASP A 572 10.15 -41.25 33.06
CA ASP A 572 9.25 -41.98 33.98
C ASP A 572 8.54 -41.04 34.93
N MET A 573 9.23 -39.98 35.37
CA MET A 573 8.65 -38.94 36.20
C MET A 573 7.54 -38.15 35.49
N LEU A 574 7.71 -37.79 34.21
CA LEU A 574 6.89 -36.76 33.56
C LEU A 574 5.99 -37.25 32.42
N ALA A 575 6.34 -38.35 31.75
CA ALA A 575 5.56 -38.87 30.63
C ALA A 575 4.21 -39.45 31.06
N LYS A 576 4.15 -39.98 32.29
CA LYS A 576 2.96 -40.58 32.89
C LYS A 576 1.88 -39.53 33.15
N ASN A 577 0.61 -39.92 33.05
CA ASN A 577 -0.50 -39.12 33.58
C ASN A 577 -0.45 -39.09 35.12
N ASP A 578 -1.42 -38.44 35.79
CA ASP A 578 -1.36 -38.31 37.26
C ASP A 578 -1.71 -39.61 37.98
N GLU A 579 -2.63 -40.41 37.43
CA GLU A 579 -3.05 -41.72 37.96
C GLU A 579 -1.92 -42.75 37.85
N GLU A 580 -1.29 -42.87 36.68
CA GLU A 580 -0.14 -43.74 36.43
C GLU A 580 1.05 -43.37 37.33
N PHE A 581 1.31 -42.07 37.50
CA PHE A 581 2.36 -41.61 38.39
C PHE A 581 2.05 -41.95 39.87
N ALA A 582 0.80 -41.81 40.29
CA ALA A 582 0.37 -42.15 41.64
C ALA A 582 0.43 -43.66 41.90
N ALA A 583 -0.02 -44.49 40.95
CA ALA A 583 0.07 -45.94 41.06
C ALA A 583 1.52 -46.40 41.24
N ASP A 584 2.42 -45.89 40.39
CA ASP A 584 3.81 -46.35 40.38
C ASP A 584 4.66 -45.83 41.54
N PHE A 585 4.34 -44.64 42.08
CA PHE A 585 5.22 -43.96 43.04
C PHE A 585 4.54 -43.52 44.34
N MET A 586 3.21 -43.61 44.43
CA MET A 586 2.46 -43.23 45.62
C MET A 586 1.81 -44.41 46.35
N GLY A 587 1.70 -45.59 45.71
CA GLY A 587 1.33 -46.86 46.36
C GLY A 587 -0.17 -46.99 46.65
N PHE A 588 -1.01 -46.66 45.67
CA PHE A 588 -2.46 -46.87 45.73
C PHE A 588 -2.90 -48.18 45.08
#